data_AF-A0A3D6A778-F1
#
_entry.id   AF-A0A3D6A778-F1
#
_cell.length_a   1.000
_cell.length_b   1.000
_cell.length_c   1.000
_cell.angle_alpha   90.00
_cell.angle_beta   90.00
_cell.angle_gamma   90.00
#
_symmetry.space_group_name_H-M   'P 1'
#
loop_
_entity.id
_entity.type
_entity.pdbx_description
1 polymer ?
#
loop_
_entity_poly.entity_id
_entity_poly.type
_entity_poly.pdbx_seq_one_letter_code
_entity_poly.pdbx_strand_id
1 'polypeptide(L)'
;KIHQPLANMFLDYEPGIHLSQLQMQAGVIGFNTLRVYSPTKQFMDQDPNGYFVKNWVPELADHTVKEIAKSENMKIKGYASSIVSLSERSKQMKDRIYSIRKSAGGKMATQKTLKDHGSKKTPSRKKRKKDDGQLLLFKS
;
A
#
# COMPACT_ATOMS: atom_id res chain seq x y z
N LYS A 1 -15.75 15.19 -0.33
CA LYS A 1 -14.69 15.32 -1.37
C LYS A 1 -13.33 15.26 -0.66
N ILE A 2 -12.47 14.28 -0.95
CA ILE A 2 -11.24 14.04 -0.16
C ILE A 2 -10.11 15.06 -0.46
N HIS A 3 -10.15 15.72 -1.63
CA HIS A 3 -9.10 16.64 -2.05
C HIS A 3 -9.16 18.04 -1.38
N GLN A 4 -10.36 18.55 -1.05
CA GLN A 4 -10.52 19.89 -0.47
C GLN A 4 -9.88 20.01 0.92
N PRO A 5 -10.02 19.03 1.83
CA PRO A 5 -9.33 19.09 3.12
C PRO A 5 -7.80 19.10 2.97
N LEU A 6 -7.24 18.37 2.00
CA LEU A 6 -5.78 18.32 1.78
C LEU A 6 -5.23 19.68 1.33
N ALA A 7 -5.99 20.43 0.53
CA ALA A 7 -5.61 21.77 0.11
C ALA A 7 -5.45 22.76 1.28
N ASN A 8 -6.15 22.52 2.39
CA ASN A 8 -6.04 23.34 3.59
C ASN A 8 -4.90 22.88 4.53
N MET A 9 -4.30 21.71 4.27
CA MET A 9 -3.27 21.11 5.13
C MET A 9 -1.87 21.15 4.50
N PHE A 10 -1.77 21.07 3.17
CA PHE A 10 -0.48 21.07 2.47
C PHE A 10 -0.10 22.49 2.07
N LEU A 11 1.15 22.86 2.37
CA LEU A 11 1.71 24.17 2.01
C LEU A 11 1.93 24.29 0.49
N ASP A 12 2.23 23.17 -0.17
CA ASP A 12 2.57 23.04 -1.58
C ASP A 12 1.46 22.35 -2.40
N TYR A 13 0.20 22.55 -2.01
CA TYR A 13 -0.92 21.89 -2.67
C TYR A 13 -1.09 22.33 -4.13
N GLU A 14 -0.68 21.45 -5.04
CA GLU A 14 -0.96 21.59 -6.47
C GLU A 14 -2.02 20.58 -6.93
N PRO A 15 -3.23 21.00 -7.34
CA PRO A 15 -4.31 20.09 -7.68
C PRO A 15 -3.98 19.17 -8.87
N GLY A 16 -3.20 19.65 -9.84
CA GLY A 16 -2.76 18.84 -10.99
C GLY A 16 -1.90 17.64 -10.60
N ILE A 17 -1.09 17.78 -9.55
CA ILE A 17 -0.20 16.74 -9.05
C ILE A 17 -0.93 15.86 -8.03
N HIS A 18 -1.59 16.47 -7.04
CA HIS A 18 -2.19 15.73 -5.93
C HIS A 18 -3.41 14.92 -6.34
N LEU A 19 -4.22 15.40 -7.30
CA LEU A 19 -5.39 14.64 -7.74
C LEU A 19 -5.01 13.37 -8.49
N SER A 20 -3.99 13.43 -9.35
CA SER A 20 -3.50 12.26 -10.08
C SER A 20 -2.86 11.25 -9.13
N GLN A 21 -2.11 11.69 -8.12
CA GLN A 21 -1.57 10.81 -7.08
C GLN A 21 -2.69 10.15 -6.26
N LEU A 22 -3.71 10.91 -5.84
CA LEU A 22 -4.85 10.38 -5.09
C LEU A 22 -5.60 9.32 -5.88
N GLN A 23 -5.90 9.59 -7.16
CA GLN A 23 -6.56 8.64 -8.04
C GLN A 23 -5.71 7.37 -8.23
N MET A 24 -4.38 7.50 -8.32
CA MET A 24 -3.47 6.36 -8.43
C MET A 24 -3.50 5.49 -7.18
N GLN A 25 -3.46 6.09 -5.98
CA GLN A 25 -3.51 5.37 -4.71
C GLN A 25 -4.88 4.76 -4.44
N ALA A 26 -5.96 5.43 -4.85
CA ALA A 26 -7.32 4.91 -4.80
C ALA A 26 -7.58 3.80 -5.84
N GLY A 27 -6.63 3.53 -6.75
CA GLY A 27 -6.78 2.55 -7.81
C GLY A 27 -7.82 2.93 -8.87
N VAL A 28 -8.12 4.23 -9.01
CA VAL A 28 -9.05 4.79 -10.00
C VAL A 28 -8.40 4.85 -11.38
N ILE A 29 -7.08 5.06 -11.45
CA ILE A 29 -6.37 5.16 -12.73
C ILE A 29 -5.85 3.77 -13.16
N GLY A 30 -6.40 3.29 -14.27
CA GLY A 30 -5.86 2.18 -15.05
C GLY A 30 -6.16 0.78 -14.52
N PHE A 31 -5.49 -0.20 -15.13
CA PHE A 31 -5.61 -1.64 -14.85
C PHE A 31 -4.56 -2.14 -13.84
N ASN A 32 -3.96 -1.22 -13.08
CA ASN A 32 -2.87 -1.55 -12.18
C ASN A 32 -3.30 -2.52 -11.08
N THR A 33 -2.35 -3.38 -10.67
CA THR A 33 -2.52 -4.28 -9.54
C THR A 33 -2.79 -3.46 -8.28
N LEU A 34 -3.82 -3.86 -7.54
CA LEU A 34 -4.18 -3.23 -6.28
C LEU A 34 -3.00 -3.36 -5.30
N ARG A 35 -2.51 -2.23 -4.80
CA ARG A 35 -1.44 -2.20 -3.80
C ARG A 35 -2.07 -2.19 -2.40
N VAL A 36 -1.62 -3.09 -1.54
CA VAL A 36 -2.02 -3.14 -0.13
C VAL A 36 -0.74 -3.19 0.68
N TYR A 37 -0.50 -2.14 1.46
CA TYR A 37 0.68 -2.01 2.29
C TYR A 37 0.37 -2.44 3.72
N SER A 38 1.37 -3.03 4.38
CA SER A 38 1.32 -3.30 5.81
C SER A 38 1.95 -2.10 6.54
N PRO A 39 1.21 -1.39 7.40
CA PRO A 39 1.75 -0.28 8.18
C PRO A 39 2.97 -0.68 9.01
N THR A 40 2.92 -1.85 9.66
CA THR A 40 4.05 -2.39 10.43
C THR A 40 5.29 -2.58 9.57
N LYS A 41 5.15 -3.17 8.39
CA LYS A 41 6.29 -3.37 7.49
C LYS A 41 6.86 -2.03 7.03
N GLN A 42 6.00 -1.11 6.62
CA GLN A 42 6.42 0.20 6.14
C GLN A 42 7.13 1.01 7.23
N PHE A 43 6.63 0.93 8.46
CA PHE A 43 7.30 1.51 9.63
C PHE A 43 8.70 0.93 9.83
N MET A 44 8.84 -0.40 9.86
CA MET A 44 10.16 -1.03 10.05
C MET A 44 11.14 -0.73 8.91
N ASP A 45 10.65 -0.62 7.67
CA ASP A 45 11.48 -0.35 6.50
C ASP A 45 11.92 1.13 6.43
N GLN A 46 11.07 2.07 6.86
CA GLN A 46 11.31 3.52 6.70
C GLN A 46 11.82 4.21 7.96
N ASP A 47 11.48 3.70 9.14
CA ASP A 47 11.88 4.25 10.44
C ASP A 47 12.37 3.13 11.39
N PRO A 48 13.46 2.43 11.05
CA PRO A 48 13.95 1.30 11.83
C PRO A 48 14.38 1.67 13.26
N ASN A 49 14.71 2.95 13.50
CA ASN A 49 15.09 3.47 14.81
C ASN A 49 13.91 4.11 15.56
N GLY A 50 12.76 4.31 14.91
CA GLY A 50 11.59 4.94 15.50
C GLY A 50 11.73 6.45 15.72
N TYR A 51 12.72 7.12 15.12
CA TYR A 51 12.97 8.55 15.37
C TYR A 51 11.79 9.41 14.91
N PHE A 52 11.21 9.09 13.75
CA PHE A 52 10.08 9.83 13.23
C PHE A 52 8.86 9.63 14.12
N VAL A 53 8.50 8.38 14.43
CA VAL A 53 7.31 8.09 15.23
C VAL A 53 7.42 8.69 16.63
N LYS A 54 8.58 8.60 17.29
CA LYS A 54 8.78 9.15 18.63
C LYS A 54 8.75 10.67 18.67
N ASN A 55 9.14 11.34 17.59
CA ASN A 55 9.09 12.80 17.50
C ASN A 55 7.66 13.32 17.30
N TRP A 56 6.85 12.62 16.52
CA TRP A 56 5.52 13.09 16.11
C TRP A 56 4.36 12.49 16.92
N VAL A 57 4.61 11.41 17.67
CA VAL A 57 3.65 10.72 18.53
C VAL A 57 4.27 10.58 19.92
N PRO A 58 4.21 11.64 20.77
CA PRO A 58 4.95 11.70 22.02
C PRO A 58 4.54 10.60 23.02
N GLU A 59 3.32 10.11 22.98
CA GLU A 59 2.86 8.97 23.77
C GLU A 59 3.58 7.65 23.44
N LEU A 60 4.32 7.59 22.31
CA LEU A 60 5.13 6.46 21.90
C LEU A 60 6.64 6.65 22.16
N ALA A 61 7.08 7.81 22.68
CA ALA A 61 8.49 8.16 22.84
C ALA A 61 9.28 7.14 23.69
N ASP A 62 8.68 6.71 24.80
CA ASP A 62 9.29 5.80 25.78
C ASP A 62 9.19 4.32 25.40
N HIS A 63 8.52 4.01 24.29
CA HIS A 63 8.33 2.64 23.83
C HIS A 63 9.43 2.19 22.87
N THR A 64 9.72 0.88 22.87
CA THR A 64 10.66 0.29 21.92
C THR A 64 10.03 0.19 20.53
N VAL A 65 10.86 0.25 19.49
CA VAL A 65 10.41 0.08 18.09
C VAL A 65 9.63 -1.23 17.90
N LYS A 66 10.05 -2.30 18.59
CA LYS A 66 9.37 -3.61 18.54
C LYS A 66 7.98 -3.59 19.18
N GLU A 67 7.78 -2.82 20.25
CA GLU A 67 6.47 -2.65 20.88
C GLU A 67 5.54 -1.83 19.98
N ILE A 68 6.05 -0.72 19.44
CA ILE A 68 5.30 0.14 18.50
C ILE A 68 4.86 -0.66 17.26
N ALA A 69 5.76 -1.46 16.69
CA ALA A 69 5.47 -2.33 15.55
C ALA A 69 4.37 -3.38 15.84
N LYS A 70 4.20 -3.77 17.10
CA LYS A 70 3.20 -4.74 17.57
C LYS A 70 1.91 -4.11 18.11
N SER A 71 1.75 -2.79 17.96
CA SER A 71 0.58 -2.04 18.47
C SER A 71 -0.78 -2.53 17.97
N GLU A 72 -0.84 -3.27 16.84
CA GLU A 72 -2.07 -3.92 16.38
C GLU A 72 -2.54 -5.04 17.34
N ASN A 73 -1.60 -5.74 17.98
CA ASN A 73 -1.88 -6.90 18.85
C ASN A 73 -1.64 -6.62 20.35
N MET A 74 -1.00 -5.49 20.68
CA MET A 74 -0.65 -5.11 22.04
C MET A 74 -1.14 -3.70 22.35
N LYS A 75 -1.86 -3.55 23.45
CA LYS A 75 -2.27 -2.24 23.94
C LYS A 75 -1.06 -1.51 24.50
N ILE A 76 -0.80 -0.31 23.98
CA ILE A 76 0.18 0.61 24.52
C ILE A 76 -0.56 1.63 25.39
N LYS A 77 -0.08 1.85 26.62
CA LYS A 77 -0.71 2.77 27.56
C LYS A 77 -0.64 4.19 27.00
N GLY A 78 -1.79 4.87 26.90
CA GLY A 78 -1.86 6.24 26.38
C GLY A 78 -1.97 6.34 24.85
N TYR A 79 -1.84 5.23 24.12
CA TYR A 79 -2.03 5.19 22.67
C TYR A 79 -3.31 4.43 22.29
N ALA A 80 -4.04 4.95 21.30
CA ALA A 80 -5.29 4.35 20.87
C ALA A 80 -5.06 2.95 20.27
N SER A 81 -5.96 2.01 20.57
CA SER A 81 -5.94 0.70 19.93
C SER A 81 -6.37 0.83 18.47
N SER A 82 -5.90 -0.09 17.61
CA SER A 82 -6.26 -0.06 16.19
C SER A 82 -7.78 -0.03 16.00
N ILE A 83 -8.25 0.95 15.24
CA ILE A 83 -9.69 1.15 14.98
C ILE A 83 -10.25 0.00 14.13
N VAL A 84 -9.42 -0.60 13.28
CA VAL A 84 -9.81 -1.67 12.35
C VAL A 84 -8.73 -2.75 12.27
N SER A 85 -9.15 -4.00 12.06
CA SER A 85 -8.23 -5.11 11.76
C SER A 85 -7.71 -4.97 10.32
N LEU A 86 -6.39 -4.97 10.13
CA LEU A 86 -5.79 -4.84 8.80
C LEU A 86 -6.19 -6.03 7.91
N SER A 87 -6.20 -7.23 8.47
CA SER A 87 -6.53 -8.47 7.75
C SER A 87 -7.96 -8.44 7.22
N GLU A 88 -8.92 -8.14 8.11
CA GLU A 88 -10.34 -8.09 7.75
C GLU A 88 -10.61 -6.98 6.74
N ARG A 89 -10.06 -5.78 6.98
CA ARG A 89 -10.28 -4.63 6.13
C ARG A 89 -9.67 -4.84 4.74
N SER A 90 -8.48 -5.42 4.68
CA SER A 90 -7.83 -5.76 3.41
C SER A 90 -8.62 -6.80 2.63
N LYS A 91 -9.18 -7.80 3.30
CA LYS A 91 -10.02 -8.82 2.67
C LYS A 91 -11.30 -8.19 2.11
N GLN A 92 -12.05 -7.45 2.93
CA GLN A 92 -13.27 -6.76 2.51
C GLN A 92 -13.03 -5.82 1.32
N MET A 93 -11.93 -5.06 1.35
CA MET A 93 -11.56 -4.16 0.26
C MET A 93 -11.27 -4.93 -1.03
N LYS A 94 -10.46 -6.00 -0.95
CA LYS A 94 -10.14 -6.85 -2.11
C LYS A 94 -11.41 -7.45 -2.70
N ASP A 95 -12.29 -8.01 -1.88
CA ASP A 95 -13.53 -8.65 -2.33
C ASP A 95 -14.42 -7.67 -3.10
N ARG A 96 -14.58 -6.45 -2.57
CA ARG A 96 -15.34 -5.37 -3.24
C ARG A 96 -14.72 -4.96 -4.58
N ILE A 97 -13.40 -4.81 -4.63
CA ILE A 97 -12.73 -4.40 -5.87
C ILE A 97 -12.79 -5.53 -6.91
N TYR A 98 -12.60 -6.77 -6.49
CA TYR A 98 -12.67 -7.92 -7.39
C TYR A 98 -14.10 -8.17 -7.90
N SER A 99 -15.13 -7.96 -7.09
CA SER A 99 -16.51 -8.09 -7.56
C SER A 99 -16.83 -7.06 -8.64
N ILE A 100 -16.41 -5.80 -8.46
CA ILE A 100 -16.54 -4.73 -9.46
C ILE A 100 -15.77 -5.09 -10.74
N ARG A 101 -14.52 -5.54 -10.62
CA ARG A 101 -13.70 -5.95 -11.78
C ARG A 101 -14.29 -7.13 -12.55
N LYS A 102 -14.98 -8.06 -11.86
CA LYS A 102 -15.66 -9.21 -12.50
C LYS A 102 -16.96 -8.83 -13.20
N SER A 103 -17.60 -7.72 -12.80
CA SER A 103 -18.85 -7.25 -13.40
C SER A 103 -18.69 -6.95 -14.90
N ALA A 104 -19.79 -7.06 -15.65
CA ALA A 104 -19.80 -6.75 -17.08
C ALA A 104 -19.35 -5.29 -17.35
N GLY A 105 -19.84 -4.34 -16.53
CA GLY A 105 -19.43 -2.94 -16.58
C GLY A 105 -17.92 -2.73 -16.36
N GLY A 106 -17.35 -3.40 -15.36
CA GLY A 106 -15.92 -3.33 -15.06
C GLY A 106 -15.05 -3.87 -16.19
N LYS A 107 -15.47 -4.97 -16.83
CA LYS A 107 -14.77 -5.54 -18.01
C LYS A 107 -14.81 -4.60 -19.20
N MET A 108 -15.97 -4.04 -19.54
CA MET A 108 -16.11 -3.09 -20.64
C MET A 108 -15.27 -1.83 -20.41
N ALA A 109 -15.30 -1.27 -19.20
CA ALA A 109 -14.49 -0.10 -18.84
C ALA A 109 -12.98 -0.41 -18.96
N THR A 110 -12.54 -1.57 -18.48
CA THR A 110 -11.14 -2.00 -18.60
C THR A 110 -10.70 -2.15 -20.05
N GLN A 111 -11.54 -2.77 -20.90
CA GLN A 111 -11.24 -2.97 -22.31
C GLN A 111 -11.15 -1.65 -23.08
N LYS A 112 -12.03 -0.69 -22.78
CA LYS A 112 -11.99 0.66 -23.35
C LYS A 112 -10.67 1.36 -22.99
N THR A 113 -10.34 1.41 -21.69
CA THR A 113 -9.10 2.04 -21.23
C THR A 113 -7.84 1.35 -21.78
N LEU A 114 -7.85 0.02 -21.93
CA LEU A 114 -6.73 -0.72 -22.52
C LEU A 114 -6.55 -0.41 -24.02
N LYS A 115 -7.64 -0.18 -24.76
CA LYS A 115 -7.57 0.21 -26.17
C LYS A 115 -6.89 1.58 -26.34
N ASP A 116 -7.21 2.52 -25.44
CA ASP A 116 -6.75 3.91 -25.54
C ASP A 116 -5.34 4.11 -24.94
N HIS A 117 -5.02 3.40 -23.85
CA HIS A 117 -3.79 3.63 -23.04
C HIS A 117 -2.97 2.37 -22.76
N GLY A 118 -3.38 1.20 -23.26
CA GLY A 118 -2.64 -0.04 -23.09
C GLY A 118 -1.34 -0.04 -23.90
N SER A 119 -0.23 -0.39 -23.24
CA SER A 119 1.00 -0.73 -23.95
C SER A 119 0.73 -1.86 -24.95
N LYS A 120 0.98 -1.63 -26.24
CA LYS A 120 0.90 -2.65 -27.31
C LYS A 120 1.99 -3.72 -27.20
N LYS A 121 2.99 -3.53 -26.31
CA LYS A 121 4.05 -4.51 -26.04
C LYS A 121 3.54 -5.56 -25.06
N THR A 122 3.32 -6.78 -25.54
CA THR A 122 3.18 -7.98 -24.72
C THR A 122 4.50 -8.24 -23.98
N PRO A 123 4.50 -8.33 -22.63
CA PRO A 123 5.70 -8.76 -21.94
C PRO A 123 5.98 -10.21 -22.35
N SER A 124 7.12 -10.44 -23.01
CA SER A 124 7.63 -11.78 -23.24
C SER A 124 7.79 -12.45 -21.88
N ARG A 125 7.03 -13.52 -21.66
CA ARG A 125 7.06 -14.30 -20.42
C ARG A 125 8.38 -15.08 -20.40
N LYS A 126 9.49 -14.44 -20.02
CA LYS A 126 10.75 -15.14 -19.75
C LYS A 126 10.47 -16.15 -18.62
N LYS A 127 10.37 -17.44 -18.97
CA LYS A 127 10.40 -18.53 -17.99
C LYS A 127 11.68 -18.34 -17.18
N ARG A 128 11.57 -18.10 -15.88
CA ARG A 128 12.70 -18.25 -14.96
C ARG A 128 13.17 -19.70 -15.07
N LYS A 129 14.37 -19.93 -15.63
CA LYS A 129 15.05 -21.22 -15.47
C LYS A 129 15.24 -21.42 -13.96
N LYS A 130 14.91 -22.62 -13.49
CA LYS A 130 15.17 -23.05 -12.11
C LYS A 130 16.69 -23.09 -11.97
N ASP A 131 17.23 -22.22 -11.13
CA ASP A 131 18.66 -22.20 -10.85
C ASP A 131 18.90 -23.14 -9.67
N ASP A 132 19.19 -24.41 -9.97
CA ASP A 132 19.50 -25.44 -8.96
C ASP A 132 20.98 -25.34 -8.49
N GLY A 133 21.69 -24.24 -8.78
CA GLY A 133 23.14 -24.11 -8.53
C GLY A 133 23.58 -23.29 -7.31
N GLN A 134 22.70 -22.52 -6.66
CA GLN A 134 23.15 -21.50 -5.68
C GLN A 134 23.17 -22.00 -4.22
N LEU A 135 23.60 -23.24 -3.96
CA LEU A 135 23.81 -23.75 -2.59
C LEU A 135 25.08 -24.62 -2.41
N LEU A 136 26.04 -24.61 -3.35
CA LEU A 136 27.26 -25.43 -3.24
C LEU A 136 28.55 -24.68 -2.89
N LEU A 137 28.50 -23.46 -2.36
CA LEU A 137 29.70 -22.69 -1.99
C LEU A 137 30.06 -22.68 -0.51
N PHE A 138 29.49 -23.59 0.29
CA PHE A 138 29.96 -23.86 1.65
C PHE A 138 29.86 -25.37 1.95
N LYS A 139 30.85 -26.14 1.51
CA LYS A 139 31.17 -27.44 2.09
C LYS A 139 32.66 -27.47 2.43
N SER A 140 32.91 -27.55 3.74
CA SER A 140 34.13 -27.91 4.49
C SER A 140 35.42 -27.16 4.20
#